data_AF-A0AAW2S8I1-F1
#
_entry.id   AF-A0AAW2S8I1-F1
#
_cell.length_a   1.000
_cell.length_b   1.000
_cell.length_c   1.000
_cell.angle_alpha   90.00
_cell.angle_beta   90.00
_cell.angle_gamma   90.00
#
_symmetry.space_group_name_H-M   'P 1'
#
loop_
_entity.id
_entity.type
_entity.pdbx_description
1 polymer ?
#
loop_
_entity_poly.entity_id
_entity_poly.type
_entity_poly.pdbx_seq_one_letter_code
_entity_poly.pdbx_strand_id
1 'polypeptide(L)'
;MSHGVKLSKQQSPKTNEELKKMFVVPYASAVGNIQYVAQCTRPNVAYALNVTSRYQACAGEAQWPAVKTLLKYLRSTKDMFLVYDGGELILEDYSNVSF
;
A
#
# COMPACT_ATOMS: atom_id res chain seq x y z
N MET A 1 -18.07 -6.84 -0.99
CA MET A 1 -17.67 -5.93 -2.09
C MET A 1 -17.10 -4.67 -1.46
N SER A 2 -15.78 -4.56 -1.30
CA SER A 2 -15.16 -3.34 -0.76
C SER A 2 -15.11 -2.30 -1.86
N HIS A 3 -15.85 -1.21 -1.69
CA HIS A 3 -15.71 -0.02 -2.53
C HIS A 3 -14.28 0.51 -2.43
N GLY A 4 -13.76 0.93 -3.58
CA GLY A 4 -12.42 1.48 -3.65
C GLY A 4 -12.23 2.72 -2.78
N VAL A 5 -11.25 2.71 -1.89
CA VAL A 5 -10.80 3.81 -1.05
C VAL A 5 -10.17 4.88 -1.93
N LYS A 6 -10.97 5.90 -2.25
CA LYS A 6 -10.52 7.07 -3.01
C LYS A 6 -9.72 8.01 -2.11
N LEU A 7 -8.40 8.04 -2.31
CA LEU A 7 -7.50 8.93 -1.58
C LEU A 7 -7.53 10.35 -2.18
N SER A 8 -7.72 11.36 -1.34
CA SER A 8 -7.77 12.77 -1.76
C SER A 8 -6.85 13.65 -0.91
N LYS A 9 -6.27 14.68 -1.53
CA LYS A 9 -5.45 15.69 -0.82
C LYS A 9 -6.28 16.51 0.17
N GLN A 10 -7.58 16.58 -0.01
CA GLN A 10 -8.50 17.28 0.89
C GLN A 10 -8.62 16.62 2.27
N GLN A 11 -8.21 15.36 2.39
CA GLN A 11 -8.21 14.56 3.62
C GLN A 11 -6.94 14.75 4.46
N SER A 12 -6.06 15.67 4.07
CA SER A 12 -4.89 16.03 4.88
C SER A 12 -5.36 16.64 6.21
N PRO A 13 -4.63 16.41 7.33
CA PRO A 13 -5.02 16.93 8.63
C PRO A 13 -5.03 18.46 8.59
N LYS A 14 -6.10 19.07 9.11
CA LYS A 14 -6.28 20.53 9.12
C LYS A 14 -6.25 21.09 10.54
N THR A 15 -6.59 20.28 11.52
CA THR A 15 -6.63 20.67 12.92
C THR A 15 -5.37 20.22 13.67
N ASN A 16 -5.02 20.94 14.74
CA ASN A 16 -3.88 20.59 15.60
C ASN A 16 -4.05 19.22 16.28
N GLU A 17 -5.29 18.79 16.52
CA GLU A 17 -5.58 17.47 17.09
C GLU A 17 -5.32 16.34 16.10
N GLU A 18 -5.77 16.49 14.84
CA GLU A 18 -5.48 15.52 13.78
C GLU A 18 -3.98 15.43 13.49
N LEU A 19 -3.26 16.56 13.51
CA LEU A 19 -1.80 16.57 13.37
C LEU A 19 -1.12 15.78 14.49
N LYS A 20 -1.50 15.99 15.76
CA LYS A 20 -0.96 15.23 16.89
C LYS A 20 -1.26 13.73 16.77
N LYS A 21 -2.46 13.36 16.32
CA LYS A 21 -2.83 11.95 16.07
C LYS A 21 -2.01 11.33 14.94
N MET A 22 -1.76 12.08 13.86
CA MET A 22 -0.94 11.59 12.73
C MET A 22 0.55 11.56 13.06
N PHE A 23 1.04 12.41 13.96
CA PHE A 23 2.44 12.44 14.36
C PHE A 23 2.94 11.13 14.97
N VAL A 24 2.06 10.41 15.68
CA VAL A 24 2.40 9.09 16.26
C VAL A 24 2.32 7.94 15.25
N VAL A 25 1.73 8.18 14.07
CA VAL A 25 1.58 7.16 13.03
C VAL A 25 2.85 7.12 12.18
N PRO A 26 3.55 5.97 12.07
CA PRO A 26 4.79 5.85 11.32
C PRO A 26 4.53 5.74 9.81
N TYR A 27 3.82 6.70 9.21
CA TYR A 27 3.37 6.65 7.82
C TYR A 27 4.55 6.56 6.84
N ALA A 28 5.51 7.48 6.95
CA ALA A 28 6.68 7.50 6.07
C ALA A 28 7.55 6.24 6.18
N SER A 29 7.71 5.71 7.40
CA SER A 29 8.44 4.45 7.62
C SER A 29 7.71 3.26 6.99
N ALA A 30 6.38 3.19 7.15
CA ALA A 30 5.57 2.14 6.53
C ALA A 30 5.64 2.19 4.99
N VAL A 31 5.53 3.38 4.40
CA VAL A 31 5.68 3.57 2.95
C VAL A 31 7.08 3.16 2.47
N GLY A 32 8.14 3.54 3.19
CA GLY A 32 9.51 3.13 2.87
C GLY A 32 9.72 1.61 2.91
N ASN A 33 9.15 0.93 3.90
CA ASN A 33 9.21 -0.53 3.98
C ASN A 33 8.46 -1.20 2.81
N ILE A 34 7.29 -0.68 2.45
CA ILE A 34 6.53 -1.20 1.29
C ILE A 34 7.31 -0.95 -0.01
N GLN A 35 8.00 0.18 -0.14
CA GLN A 35 8.86 0.49 -1.29
C GLN A 35 9.99 -0.51 -1.47
N TYR A 36 10.64 -0.91 -0.37
CA TYR A 36 11.66 -1.95 -0.41
C TYR A 36 11.08 -3.28 -0.88
N VAL A 37 9.95 -3.71 -0.29
CA VAL A 37 9.28 -4.97 -0.67
C VAL A 37 8.85 -4.96 -2.14
N ALA A 38 8.31 -3.84 -2.63
CA ALA A 38 7.90 -3.68 -4.01
C ALA A 38 9.06 -3.82 -5.01
N GLN A 39 10.24 -3.31 -4.65
CA GLN A 39 11.43 -3.39 -5.50
C GLN A 39 12.09 -4.77 -5.47
N CYS A 40 12.11 -5.44 -4.31
CA CYS A 40 12.90 -6.65 -4.13
C CYS A 40 12.14 -7.95 -4.45
N THR A 41 10.87 -8.05 -4.05
CA THR A 41 10.18 -9.36 -4.03
C THR A 41 8.76 -9.32 -4.56
N ARG A 42 8.11 -8.15 -4.59
CA ARG A 42 6.66 -8.06 -4.81
C ARG A 42 6.26 -6.86 -5.67
N PRO A 43 6.62 -6.81 -6.96
CA PRO A 43 6.36 -5.64 -7.81
C PRO A 43 4.87 -5.35 -8.01
N ASN A 44 3.98 -6.33 -7.78
CA ASN A 44 2.53 -6.16 -7.95
C ASN A 44 1.90 -5.13 -6.98
N VAL A 45 2.56 -4.74 -5.89
CA VAL A 45 2.08 -3.65 -5.01
C VAL A 45 2.60 -2.26 -5.41
N ALA A 46 3.43 -2.14 -6.45
CA ALA A 46 4.07 -0.88 -6.83
C ALA A 46 3.08 0.22 -7.21
N TYR A 47 1.98 -0.12 -7.88
CA TYR A 47 0.94 0.85 -8.25
C TYR A 47 0.27 1.46 -7.00
N ALA A 48 -0.20 0.60 -6.11
CA ALA A 48 -0.79 0.96 -4.83
C ALA A 48 0.13 1.84 -3.96
N LEU A 49 1.41 1.46 -3.92
CA LEU A 49 2.45 2.23 -3.25
C LEU A 49 2.60 3.63 -3.87
N ASN A 50 2.69 3.72 -5.19
CA ASN A 50 2.82 4.99 -5.91
C ASN A 50 1.65 5.94 -5.67
N VAL A 51 0.45 5.41 -5.38
CA VAL A 51 -0.72 6.22 -5.02
C VAL A 51 -0.59 6.71 -3.57
N THR A 52 -0.19 5.85 -2.64
CA THR A 52 -0.10 6.17 -1.20
C THR A 52 1.11 7.06 -0.86
N SER A 53 2.21 6.96 -1.61
CA SER A 53 3.43 7.76 -1.40
C SER A 53 3.20 9.27 -1.67
N ARG A 54 2.23 9.61 -2.51
CA ARG A 54 1.84 11.02 -2.81
C ARG A 54 1.40 11.81 -1.58
N TYR A 55 0.98 11.12 -0.52
CA TYR A 55 0.49 11.72 0.71
C TYR A 55 1.49 11.62 1.88
N GLN A 56 2.71 11.13 1.64
CA GLN A 56 3.70 10.91 2.69
C GLN A 56 4.06 12.17 3.48
N ALA A 57 4.03 13.35 2.84
CA ALA A 57 4.35 14.62 3.49
C ALA A 57 3.24 15.12 4.43
N CYS A 58 1.97 14.85 4.12
CA CYS A 58 0.79 15.32 4.87
C CYS A 58 -0.28 14.23 4.92
N ALA A 59 0.06 13.09 5.53
CA ALA A 59 -0.86 11.98 5.65
C ALA A 59 -1.97 12.30 6.66
N GLY A 60 -3.22 12.08 6.28
CA GLY A 60 -4.39 12.16 7.14
C GLY A 60 -4.91 10.80 7.55
N GLU A 61 -5.81 10.80 8.53
CA GLU A 61 -6.35 9.56 9.12
C GLU A 61 -7.04 8.67 8.10
N ALA A 62 -7.71 9.27 7.12
CA ALA A 62 -8.39 8.54 6.05
C ALA A 62 -7.42 7.79 5.11
N GLN A 63 -6.15 8.18 5.05
CA GLN A 63 -5.16 7.57 4.15
C GLN A 63 -4.42 6.41 4.83
N TRP A 64 -4.36 6.39 6.16
CA TRP A 64 -3.71 5.33 6.93
C TRP A 64 -4.30 3.92 6.71
N PRO A 65 -5.63 3.72 6.65
CA PRO A 65 -6.23 2.43 6.31
C PRO A 65 -5.70 1.84 4.99
N ALA A 66 -5.41 2.68 4.00
CA ALA A 66 -4.91 2.24 2.71
C ALA A 66 -3.51 1.59 2.82
N VAL A 67 -2.62 2.22 3.61
CA VAL A 67 -1.29 1.65 3.94
C VAL A 67 -1.43 0.37 4.77
N LYS A 68 -2.37 0.31 5.72
CA LYS A 68 -2.65 -0.94 6.45
C LYS A 68 -3.12 -2.06 5.54
N THR A 69 -3.96 -1.77 4.54
CA THR A 69 -4.43 -2.76 3.57
C THR A 69 -3.27 -3.30 2.74
N LEU A 70 -2.35 -2.45 2.30
CA LEU A 70 -1.10 -2.86 1.64
C LEU A 70 -0.27 -3.80 2.53
N LEU A 71 -0.04 -3.43 3.78
CA LEU A 71 0.70 -4.28 4.73
C LEU A 71 -0.02 -5.60 5.00
N LYS A 72 -1.36 -5.58 5.11
CA LYS A 72 -2.18 -6.78 5.28
C LYS A 72 -2.05 -7.69 4.07
N TYR A 73 -2.10 -7.14 2.86
CA TYR A 73 -1.91 -7.89 1.61
C TYR A 73 -0.54 -8.55 1.55
N LEU A 74 0.53 -7.80 1.84
CA LEU A 74 1.89 -8.34 1.88
C LEU A 74 2.01 -9.48 2.90
N ARG A 75 1.38 -9.33 4.07
CA ARG A 75 1.37 -10.37 5.10
C ARG A 75 0.58 -11.60 4.68
N SER A 76 -0.58 -11.45 4.06
CA SER A 76 -1.43 -12.57 3.66
C SER A 76 -0.87 -13.35 2.47
N THR A 77 -0.07 -12.69 1.64
CA THR A 77 0.50 -13.29 0.44
C THR A 77 1.94 -13.75 0.61
N LYS A 78 2.55 -13.55 1.79
CA LYS A 78 3.97 -13.86 2.05
C LYS A 78 4.40 -15.27 1.62
N ASP A 79 3.50 -16.25 1.72
CA ASP A 79 3.76 -17.66 1.40
C ASP A 79 3.37 -18.03 -0.06
N MET A 80 2.84 -17.09 -0.83
CA MET A 80 2.56 -17.26 -2.27
C MET A 80 3.79 -16.88 -3.08
N PHE A 81 4.29 -17.82 -3.88
CA PHE A 81 5.42 -17.67 -4.79
C PHE A 81 5.07 -18.20 -6.19
N LEU A 82 5.72 -17.64 -7.21
CA LEU A 82 5.64 -18.17 -8.56
C LEU A 82 6.52 -19.43 -8.64
N VAL A 83 5.92 -20.57 -8.96
CA VAL A 83 6.63 -21.81 -9.26
C VAL A 83 6.82 -21.90 -10.76
N TYR A 84 8.07 -21.99 -11.20
CA TYR A 84 8.43 -22.14 -12.60
C TYR A 84 8.70 -23.63 -12.88
N ASP A 85 7.69 -24.37 -13.33
CA ASP A 85 7.76 -25.83 -13.54
C ASP A 85 8.07 -26.24 -15.00
N GLY A 86 8.91 -25.47 -15.71
CA GLY A 86 9.46 -25.86 -17.03
C GLY A 86 8.47 -26.10 -18.19
N GLY A 87 7.15 -26.05 -17.97
CA GLY A 87 6.10 -26.13 -18.98
C GLY A 87 5.80 -24.80 -19.67
N GLU A 88 4.92 -24.83 -20.66
CA GLU A 88 4.46 -23.65 -21.40
C GLU A 88 3.94 -22.58 -20.42
N LEU A 89 4.60 -21.43 -20.40
CA LEU A 89 4.31 -20.34 -19.46
C LEU A 89 3.09 -19.58 -19.91
N ILE A 90 1.95 -19.93 -19.33
CA ILE A 90 0.78 -19.05 -19.33
C ILE A 90 1.00 -18.06 -18.18
N LEU A 91 1.51 -16.86 -18.51
CA LEU A 91 1.62 -15.75 -17.55
C LEU A 91 0.22 -15.21 -17.26
N GLU A 92 -0.49 -15.80 -16.29
CA GLU A 92 -1.72 -15.22 -15.73
C GLU A 92 -1.36 -14.20 -14.65
N ASP A 93 -1.29 -12.93 -15.03
CA ASP A 93 -0.99 -11.85 -14.12
C ASP A 93 -2.26 -11.39 -13.39
N TYR A 94 -2.41 -11.78 -12.12
CA TYR A 94 -3.54 -11.38 -11.28
C TYR A 94 -3.23 -10.06 -10.57
N SER A 95 -3.66 -8.94 -11.15
CA SER A 95 -3.56 -7.61 -10.53
C SER A 95 -4.63 -7.38 -9.45
N ASN A 96 -4.53 -8.08 -8.32
CA ASN A 96 -5.50 -7.98 -7.23
C ASN A 96 -5.11 -6.99 -6.11
N VAL A 97 -4.83 -5.74 -6.47
CA VAL A 97 -4.75 -4.64 -5.48
C VAL A 97 -5.64 -3.49 -5.93
N SER A 98 -6.94 -3.69 -5.74
CA SER A 98 -7.94 -2.64 -5.88
C SER A 98 -7.85 -1.72 -4.66
N PHE A 99 -7.61 -0.43 -4.90
CA PHE A 99 -7.73 0.61 -3.87
C PHE A 99 -9.17 0.96 -3.67
#